data_AF-A0A2E4S437-F1
#
_entry.id   AF-A0A2E4S437-F1
#
_cell.length_a   1.000
_cell.length_b   1.000
_cell.length_c   1.000
_cell.angle_alpha   90.00
_cell.angle_beta   90.00
_cell.angle_gamma   90.00
#
_symmetry.space_group_name_H-M   'P 1'
#
loop_
_entity.id
_entity.type
_entity.pdbx_description
1 polymer ?
#
loop_
_entity_poly.entity_id
_entity_poly.type
_entity_poly.pdbx_seq_one_letter_code
_entity_poly.pdbx_strand_id
1 'polypeptide(L)'
;MRLIALAALTAVLLGACETSPKLVPMEPAAFETAVTDARSSWHPYASINAFAKMAETQTLTPVQRAKVLYERGVIRTEQSIELPAAIDDFQQAAAIPENGLASSDIEQRIGVAQAKLNAARSRLAGLQTLPEWFDDKVAIGEISAAAERFRNSGLAPDPYDAGLLEAAGYLCRAPSGEGQRWEYGENTAHLSELKWCETGATS
;
A
#
# COMPACT_ATOMS: atom_id res chain seq x y z
N MET A 1 -20.68 -14.87 -76.27
CA MET A 1 -20.16 -15.73 -75.20
C MET A 1 -19.52 -14.86 -74.14
N ARG A 2 -19.99 -15.02 -72.89
CA ARG A 2 -19.35 -14.70 -71.59
C ARG A 2 -19.14 -13.23 -71.18
N LEU A 3 -20.12 -12.78 -70.39
CA LEU A 3 -20.02 -11.79 -69.31
C LEU A 3 -18.93 -12.16 -68.30
N ILE A 4 -18.15 -11.18 -67.83
CA ILE A 4 -17.59 -11.16 -66.46
C ILE A 4 -17.65 -9.71 -65.94
N ALA A 5 -18.55 -9.48 -64.99
CA ALA A 5 -18.64 -8.25 -64.20
C ALA A 5 -17.62 -8.31 -63.05
N LEU A 6 -16.82 -7.25 -62.85
CA LEU A 6 -16.05 -7.06 -61.63
C LEU A 6 -16.86 -6.19 -60.66
N ALA A 7 -17.29 -6.79 -59.55
CA ALA A 7 -17.94 -6.11 -58.45
C ALA A 7 -16.89 -5.38 -57.59
N ALA A 8 -17.07 -4.07 -57.41
CA ALA A 8 -16.33 -3.29 -56.42
C ALA A 8 -16.94 -3.57 -55.03
N LEU A 9 -16.20 -4.27 -54.16
CA LEU A 9 -16.50 -4.32 -52.74
C LEU A 9 -15.95 -3.05 -52.08
N THR A 10 -16.80 -2.04 -51.95
CA THR A 10 -16.60 -0.96 -50.98
C THR A 10 -16.91 -1.50 -49.59
N ALA A 11 -15.86 -1.84 -48.85
CA ALA A 11 -15.95 -2.14 -47.42
C ALA A 11 -16.32 -0.84 -46.68
N VAL A 12 -17.59 -0.72 -46.29
CA VAL A 12 -18.05 0.29 -45.35
C VAL A 12 -17.49 -0.09 -43.98
N LEU A 13 -16.40 0.57 -43.58
CA LEU A 13 -15.96 0.58 -42.18
C LEU A 13 -17.04 1.32 -41.38
N LEU A 14 -17.96 0.55 -40.82
CA LEU A 14 -18.80 1.00 -39.72
C LEU A 14 -17.86 1.35 -38.57
N GLY A 15 -17.52 2.64 -38.44
CA GLY A 15 -16.94 3.17 -37.22
C GLY A 15 -17.97 3.00 -36.10
N ALA A 16 -17.90 1.88 -35.40
CA ALA A 16 -18.52 1.76 -34.10
C ALA A 16 -17.87 2.82 -33.22
N CYS A 17 -18.57 3.91 -32.97
CA CYS A 17 -18.28 4.80 -31.85
C CYS A 17 -18.50 3.97 -30.58
N GLU A 18 -17.50 3.19 -30.16
CA GLU A 18 -17.39 2.77 -28.77
C GLU A 18 -17.22 4.05 -27.95
N THR A 19 -18.33 4.58 -27.47
CA THR A 19 -18.32 5.56 -26.38
C THR A 19 -17.66 4.87 -25.20
N SER A 20 -16.37 5.14 -24.98
CA SER A 20 -15.68 4.68 -23.78
C SER A 20 -16.52 5.05 -22.56
N PRO A 21 -16.77 4.12 -21.63
CA PRO A 21 -17.62 4.39 -20.47
C PRO A 21 -17.13 5.66 -19.78
N LYS A 22 -18.02 6.63 -19.60
CA LYS A 22 -17.69 7.84 -18.84
C LYS A 22 -17.38 7.39 -17.41
N LEU A 23 -16.16 7.65 -16.95
CA LEU A 23 -15.78 7.42 -15.57
C LEU A 23 -16.63 8.31 -14.67
N VAL A 24 -17.45 7.69 -13.82
CA VAL A 24 -18.32 8.38 -12.87
C VAL A 24 -17.65 8.32 -11.49
N PRO A 25 -17.52 9.45 -10.78
CA PRO A 25 -17.00 9.44 -9.42
C PRO A 25 -17.82 8.52 -8.51
N MET A 26 -17.14 7.94 -7.52
CA MET A 26 -17.79 7.11 -6.51
C MET A 26 -18.89 7.89 -5.77
N GLU A 27 -20.06 7.28 -5.64
CA GLU A 27 -21.16 7.86 -4.87
C GLU A 27 -20.76 8.09 -3.40
N PRO A 28 -21.18 9.19 -2.75
CA PRO A 28 -20.72 9.54 -1.41
C PRO A 28 -20.88 8.44 -0.36
N ALA A 29 -22.02 7.74 -0.36
CA ALA A 29 -22.27 6.64 0.58
C ALA A 29 -21.34 5.44 0.32
N ALA A 30 -21.09 5.10 -0.95
CA ALA A 30 -20.16 4.04 -1.30
C ALA A 30 -18.72 4.40 -0.91
N PHE A 31 -18.35 5.67 -1.03
CA PHE A 31 -17.05 6.18 -0.62
C PHE A 31 -16.83 6.09 0.90
N GLU A 32 -17.79 6.51 1.71
CA GLU A 32 -17.66 6.40 3.18
C GLU A 32 -17.59 4.94 3.65
N THR A 33 -18.33 4.03 2.99
CA THR A 33 -18.19 2.58 3.23
C THR A 33 -16.78 2.10 2.88
N ALA A 34 -16.27 2.45 1.69
CA ALA A 34 -14.93 2.04 1.27
C ALA A 34 -13.81 2.56 2.19
N VAL A 35 -13.93 3.79 2.70
CA VAL A 35 -13.00 4.35 3.70
C VAL A 35 -13.08 3.58 5.02
N THR A 36 -14.28 3.24 5.47
CA THR A 36 -14.50 2.46 6.70
C THR A 36 -13.91 1.06 6.58
N ASP A 37 -14.14 0.40 5.45
CA ASP A 37 -13.60 -0.93 5.16
C ASP A 37 -12.07 -0.91 5.11
N ALA A 38 -11.48 0.09 4.44
CA ALA A 38 -10.02 0.25 4.39
C ALA A 38 -9.42 0.42 5.80
N ARG A 39 -10.00 1.28 6.65
CA ARG A 39 -9.57 1.49 8.05
C ARG A 39 -9.72 0.25 8.94
N SER A 40 -10.66 -0.64 8.62
CA SER A 40 -10.95 -1.84 9.40
C SER A 40 -10.16 -3.07 8.93
N SER A 41 -9.13 -2.86 8.09
CA SER A 41 -8.26 -3.95 7.65
C SER A 41 -7.53 -4.58 8.84
N TRP A 42 -7.18 -5.86 8.69
CA TRP A 42 -6.60 -6.68 9.76
C TRP A 42 -5.23 -6.21 10.27
N HIS A 43 -4.50 -5.41 9.48
CA HIS A 43 -3.21 -4.82 9.85
C HIS A 43 -3.08 -3.43 9.23
N PRO A 44 -2.39 -2.46 9.86
CA PRO A 44 -2.27 -1.11 9.30
C PRO A 44 -1.64 -1.04 7.91
N TYR A 45 -0.67 -1.91 7.61
CA TYR A 45 -0.10 -2.01 6.26
C TYR A 45 -1.15 -2.47 5.21
N ALA A 46 -2.08 -3.35 5.61
CA ALA A 46 -3.19 -3.74 4.75
C ALA A 46 -4.16 -2.57 4.50
N SER A 47 -4.41 -1.72 5.52
CA SER A 47 -5.16 -0.47 5.33
C SER A 47 -4.47 0.47 4.36
N ILE A 48 -3.14 0.64 4.46
CA ILE A 48 -2.35 1.44 3.53
C ILE A 48 -2.52 0.94 2.10
N ASN A 49 -2.41 -0.38 1.88
CA ASN A 49 -2.62 -1.01 0.56
C ASN A 49 -4.06 -0.80 0.05
N ALA A 50 -5.06 -0.90 0.93
CA ALA A 50 -6.46 -0.66 0.57
C ALA A 50 -6.69 0.78 0.10
N PHE A 51 -6.14 1.77 0.82
CA PHE A 51 -6.20 3.18 0.40
C PHE A 51 -5.41 3.44 -0.89
N ALA A 52 -4.23 2.84 -1.06
CA ALA A 52 -3.45 2.95 -2.28
C ALA A 52 -4.23 2.43 -3.50
N LYS A 53 -4.77 1.21 -3.39
CA LYS A 53 -5.63 0.63 -4.42
C LYS A 53 -6.85 1.49 -4.70
N MET A 54 -7.47 2.09 -3.69
CA MET A 54 -8.59 3.00 -3.88
C MET A 54 -8.19 4.25 -4.69
N ALA A 55 -7.05 4.86 -4.38
CA ALA A 55 -6.53 6.04 -5.08
C ALA A 55 -6.18 5.77 -6.56
N GLU A 56 -5.73 4.54 -6.86
CA GLU A 56 -5.31 4.08 -8.18
C GLU A 56 -6.47 3.63 -9.06
N THR A 57 -7.40 2.86 -8.49
CA THR A 57 -8.41 2.13 -9.28
C THR A 57 -9.76 2.82 -9.36
N GLN A 58 -10.07 3.72 -8.43
CA GLN A 58 -11.37 4.36 -8.36
C GLN A 58 -11.36 5.75 -8.99
N THR A 59 -12.50 6.11 -9.59
CA THR A 59 -12.75 7.49 -9.98
C THR A 59 -13.23 8.25 -8.75
N LEU A 60 -12.45 9.23 -8.30
CA LEU A 60 -12.70 10.00 -7.08
C LEU A 60 -12.87 11.47 -7.42
N THR A 61 -13.75 12.16 -6.70
CA THR A 61 -13.78 13.64 -6.71
C THR A 61 -12.49 14.20 -6.06
N PRO A 62 -12.17 15.49 -6.25
CA PRO A 62 -11.04 16.12 -5.57
C PRO A 62 -11.06 15.93 -4.04
N VAL A 63 -12.20 16.17 -3.39
CA VAL A 63 -12.39 15.98 -1.94
C VAL A 63 -12.17 14.52 -1.54
N GLN A 64 -12.72 13.57 -2.29
CA GLN A 64 -12.55 12.14 -2.01
C GLN A 64 -11.09 11.71 -2.15
N ARG A 65 -10.40 12.14 -3.21
CA ARG A 65 -8.98 11.85 -3.42
C ARG A 65 -8.12 12.43 -2.32
N ALA A 66 -8.38 13.68 -1.91
CA ALA A 66 -7.66 14.31 -0.82
C ALA A 66 -7.88 13.57 0.51
N LYS A 67 -9.12 13.15 0.80
CA LYS A 67 -9.42 12.33 1.99
C LYS A 67 -8.70 10.98 1.95
N VAL A 68 -8.68 10.27 0.82
CA VAL A 68 -7.94 8.99 0.69
C VAL A 68 -6.45 9.16 0.98
N LEU A 69 -5.81 10.17 0.38
CA LEU A 69 -4.40 10.47 0.62
C LEU A 69 -4.15 10.85 2.08
N TYR A 70 -4.98 11.73 2.64
CA TYR A 70 -4.89 12.13 4.03
C TYR A 70 -4.99 10.94 4.98
N GLU A 71 -6.01 10.09 4.84
CA GLU A 71 -6.21 8.90 5.67
C GLU A 71 -5.05 7.91 5.57
N ARG A 72 -4.52 7.70 4.36
CA ARG A 72 -3.32 6.87 4.15
C ARG A 72 -2.12 7.46 4.90
N GLY A 73 -1.88 8.76 4.75
CA GLY A 73 -0.82 9.49 5.46
C GLY A 73 -0.98 9.43 6.98
N VAL A 74 -2.21 9.50 7.51
CA VAL A 74 -2.50 9.34 8.95
C VAL A 74 -2.02 8.00 9.46
N ILE A 75 -2.42 6.91 8.81
CA ILE A 75 -2.07 5.55 9.24
C ILE A 75 -0.55 5.35 9.19
N ARG A 76 0.09 5.76 8.10
CA ARG A 76 1.55 5.75 7.95
C ARG A 76 2.26 6.48 9.09
N THR A 77 1.75 7.66 9.44
CA THR A 77 2.33 8.49 10.49
C THR A 77 2.14 7.88 11.88
N GLU A 78 0.94 7.41 12.19
CA GLU A 78 0.60 6.85 13.50
C GLU A 78 1.41 5.59 13.78
N GLN A 79 1.52 4.72 12.78
CA GLN A 79 2.20 3.42 12.88
C GLN A 79 3.70 3.49 12.57
N SER A 80 4.21 4.65 12.17
CA SER A 80 5.61 4.81 11.75
C SER A 80 5.98 3.87 10.59
N ILE A 81 5.15 3.85 9.55
CA ILE A 81 5.31 2.99 8.36
C ILE A 81 5.50 3.89 7.13
N GLU A 82 6.66 3.77 6.47
CA GLU A 82 7.04 4.56 5.28
C GLU A 82 6.74 6.07 5.45
N LEU A 83 7.29 6.67 6.51
CA LEU A 83 7.08 8.08 6.87
C LEU A 83 7.38 9.07 5.72
N PRO A 84 8.37 8.86 4.84
CA PRO A 84 8.53 9.71 3.65
C PRO A 84 7.28 9.70 2.75
N ALA A 85 6.66 8.54 2.55
CA ALA A 85 5.42 8.43 1.78
C ALA A 85 4.23 9.05 2.52
N ALA A 86 4.23 9.05 3.86
CA ALA A 86 3.22 9.76 4.65
C ALA A 86 3.26 11.28 4.41
N ILE A 87 4.47 11.84 4.38
CA ILE A 87 4.68 13.27 4.10
C ILE A 87 4.21 13.61 2.69
N ASP A 88 4.57 12.78 1.71
CA ASP A 88 4.14 12.94 0.33
C ASP A 88 2.61 12.84 0.19
N ASP A 89 1.97 11.87 0.86
CA ASP A 89 0.51 11.74 0.91
C ASP A 89 -0.18 13.03 1.39
N PHE A 90 0.33 13.62 2.48
CA PHE A 90 -0.21 14.89 2.99
C PHE A 90 0.04 16.07 2.05
N GLN A 91 1.22 16.14 1.44
CA GLN A 91 1.56 17.19 0.47
C GLN A 91 0.68 17.10 -0.78
N GLN A 92 0.45 15.89 -1.30
CA GLN A 92 -0.46 15.66 -2.42
C GLN A 92 -1.91 16.00 -2.04
N ALA A 93 -2.37 15.65 -0.85
CA ALA A 93 -3.70 16.03 -0.36
C ALA A 93 -3.87 17.55 -0.29
N ALA A 94 -2.84 18.26 0.19
CA ALA A 94 -2.83 19.72 0.29
C ALA A 94 -2.84 20.40 -1.09
N ALA A 95 -2.18 19.81 -2.08
CA ALA A 95 -2.08 20.35 -3.43
C ALA A 95 -3.38 20.23 -4.24
N ILE A 96 -4.35 19.43 -3.79
CA ILE A 96 -5.64 19.27 -4.46
C ILE A 96 -6.51 20.52 -4.23
N PRO A 97 -7.01 21.19 -5.30
CA PRO A 97 -7.93 22.30 -5.18
C PRO A 97 -9.23 21.88 -4.47
N GLU A 98 -9.73 22.73 -3.58
CA GLU A 98 -10.98 22.49 -2.84
C GLU A 98 -10.98 21.13 -2.12
N ASN A 99 -9.83 20.72 -1.55
CA ASN A 99 -9.65 19.43 -0.88
C ASN A 99 -10.59 19.18 0.32
N GLY A 100 -11.22 20.22 0.87
CA GLY A 100 -12.13 20.13 2.01
C GLY A 100 -11.43 19.83 3.34
N LEU A 101 -10.10 19.88 3.39
CA LEU A 101 -9.28 19.63 4.57
C LEU A 101 -8.77 20.95 5.16
N ALA A 102 -8.61 21.00 6.48
CA ALA A 102 -7.98 22.14 7.14
C ALA A 102 -6.47 22.13 6.88
N SER A 103 -5.93 23.19 6.28
CA SER A 103 -4.49 23.29 5.98
C SER A 103 -3.62 23.14 7.24
N SER A 104 -4.05 23.69 8.38
CA SER A 104 -3.36 23.56 9.66
C SER A 104 -3.22 22.11 10.14
N ASP A 105 -4.24 21.27 9.91
CA ASP A 105 -4.22 19.86 10.28
C ASP A 105 -3.18 19.10 9.45
N ILE A 106 -3.13 19.37 8.14
CA ILE A 106 -2.16 18.77 7.23
C ILE A 106 -0.74 19.20 7.64
N GLU A 107 -0.50 20.50 7.85
CA GLU A 107 0.80 21.03 8.25
C GLU A 107 1.29 20.41 9.57
N GLN A 108 0.40 20.29 10.56
CA GLN A 108 0.70 19.62 11.82
C GLN A 108 1.12 18.17 11.59
N ARG A 109 0.39 17.43 10.77
CA ARG A 109 0.69 16.01 10.50
C ARG A 109 1.99 15.81 9.73
N ILE A 110 2.31 16.69 8.77
CA ILE A 110 3.62 16.71 8.12
C ILE A 110 4.72 16.91 9.16
N GLY A 111 4.55 17.86 10.08
CA GLY A 111 5.50 18.11 11.16
C GLY A 111 5.73 16.88 12.05
N VAL A 112 4.65 16.17 12.42
CA VAL A 112 4.74 14.93 13.21
C VAL A 112 5.46 13.82 12.43
N ALA A 113 5.09 13.58 11.17
CA ALA A 113 5.72 12.57 10.33
C ALA A 113 7.22 12.86 10.14
N GLN A 114 7.60 14.12 9.91
CA GLN A 114 8.99 14.54 9.77
C GLN A 114 9.79 14.34 11.05
N ALA A 115 9.20 14.65 12.21
CA ALA A 115 9.85 14.43 13.51
C ALA A 115 10.11 12.94 13.75
N LYS A 116 9.12 12.08 13.49
CA LYS A 116 9.27 10.62 13.59
C LYS A 116 10.33 10.09 12.62
N LEU A 117 10.35 10.58 11.38
CA LEU A 117 11.31 10.18 10.36
C LEU A 117 12.75 10.52 10.78
N ASN A 118 12.95 11.73 11.31
CA ASN A 118 14.25 12.15 11.81
C ASN A 118 14.70 11.30 13.01
N ALA A 119 13.78 10.94 13.91
CA ALA A 119 14.07 10.07 15.03
C ALA A 119 14.49 8.66 14.58
N ALA A 120 13.77 8.05 13.64
CA ALA A 120 14.11 6.74 13.07
C ALA A 120 15.50 6.77 12.40
N ARG A 121 15.79 7.79 11.59
CA ARG A 121 17.11 7.98 10.98
C ARG A 121 18.23 8.12 12.02
N SER A 122 17.96 8.84 13.12
CA SER A 122 18.93 8.99 14.20
C SER A 122 19.21 7.68 14.90
N ARG A 123 18.20 6.83 15.14
CA ARG A 123 18.37 5.52 15.77
C ARG A 123 19.11 4.54 14.87
N LEU A 124 18.87 4.57 13.56
CA LEU A 124 19.59 3.76 12.57
C LEU A 124 21.10 4.03 12.51
N ALA A 125 21.56 5.18 13.02
CA ALA A 125 22.99 5.49 13.15
C ALA A 125 23.64 4.84 14.38
N GLY A 126 22.85 4.22 15.26
CA GLY A 126 23.28 3.58 16.50
C GLY A 126 23.27 2.05 16.43
N LEU A 127 23.61 1.43 17.56
CA LEU A 127 23.45 -0.02 17.76
C LEU A 127 21.99 -0.31 18.10
N GLN A 128 21.43 -1.34 17.46
CA GLN A 128 20.05 -1.77 17.62
C GLN A 128 19.97 -3.30 17.58
N THR A 129 18.95 -3.84 18.23
CA THR A 129 18.52 -5.22 17.98
C THR A 129 17.92 -5.34 16.56
N LEU A 130 17.79 -6.56 16.04
CA LEU A 130 17.20 -6.74 14.71
C LEU A 130 15.75 -6.21 14.61
N PRO A 131 14.84 -6.47 15.59
CA PRO A 131 13.48 -5.92 15.55
C PRO A 131 13.46 -4.38 15.55
N GLU A 132 14.22 -3.73 16.45
CA GLU A 132 14.28 -2.26 16.49
C GLU A 132 14.81 -1.66 15.18
N TRP A 133 15.82 -2.31 14.58
CA TRP A 133 16.35 -1.89 13.29
C TRP A 133 15.32 -2.12 12.17
N PHE A 134 14.54 -3.20 12.23
CA PHE A 134 13.47 -3.48 11.28
C PHE A 134 12.40 -2.39 11.33
N ASP A 135 11.90 -2.05 12.52
CA ASP A 135 10.92 -0.99 12.74
C ASP A 135 11.40 0.33 12.14
N ASP A 136 12.65 0.70 12.39
CA ASP A 136 13.19 1.94 11.85
C ASP A 136 13.42 1.88 10.34
N LYS A 137 13.75 0.71 9.77
CA LYS A 137 13.80 0.52 8.32
C LYS A 137 12.43 0.63 7.66
N VAL A 138 11.41 0.02 8.26
CA VAL A 138 10.01 0.18 7.84
C VAL A 138 9.60 1.65 7.92
N ALA A 139 9.96 2.34 9.00
CA ALA A 139 9.64 3.76 9.19
C ALA A 139 10.24 4.65 8.12
N ILE A 140 11.45 4.36 7.63
CA ILE A 140 12.06 5.14 6.54
C ILE A 140 11.65 4.67 5.13
N GLY A 141 10.82 3.62 5.01
CA GLY A 141 10.34 3.10 3.72
C GLY A 141 11.22 2.02 3.09
N GLU A 142 12.14 1.43 3.85
CA GLU A 142 13.07 0.40 3.37
C GLU A 142 12.62 -1.02 3.77
N ILE A 143 11.34 -1.34 3.58
CA ILE A 143 10.73 -2.61 4.01
C ILE A 143 11.40 -3.81 3.35
N SER A 144 11.76 -3.72 2.06
CA SER A 144 12.42 -4.82 1.35
C SER A 144 13.76 -5.21 1.98
N ALA A 145 14.61 -4.22 2.27
CA ALA A 145 15.89 -4.46 2.95
C ALA A 145 15.67 -5.02 4.37
N ALA A 146 14.61 -4.57 5.04
CA ALA A 146 14.23 -5.04 6.36
C ALA A 146 13.82 -6.54 6.33
N ALA A 147 12.95 -6.90 5.38
CA ALA A 147 12.47 -8.25 5.14
C ALA A 147 13.61 -9.21 4.75
N GLU A 148 14.49 -8.79 3.85
CA GLU A 148 15.67 -9.59 3.46
C GLU A 148 16.59 -9.88 4.64
N ARG A 149 16.80 -8.89 5.52
CA ARG A 149 17.64 -9.11 6.70
C ARG A 149 17.00 -10.08 7.68
N PHE A 150 15.70 -9.99 7.92
CA PHE A 150 14.99 -10.99 8.71
C PHE A 150 15.12 -12.38 8.11
N ARG A 151 14.84 -12.51 6.80
CA ARG A 151 14.96 -13.77 6.05
C ARG A 151 16.35 -14.40 6.20
N ASN A 152 17.40 -13.60 6.11
CA ASN A 152 18.79 -14.07 6.19
C ASN A 152 19.29 -14.31 7.62
N SER A 153 18.65 -13.70 8.62
CA SER A 153 19.06 -13.85 10.03
C SER A 153 18.65 -15.19 10.64
N GLY A 154 17.62 -15.83 10.10
CA GLY A 154 16.97 -17.00 10.71
C GLY A 154 16.15 -16.68 11.96
N LEU A 155 16.12 -15.41 12.42
CA LEU A 155 15.28 -14.96 13.51
C LEU A 155 13.82 -14.86 13.05
N ALA A 156 12.92 -15.33 13.91
CA ALA A 156 11.48 -15.16 13.73
C ALA A 156 11.07 -13.70 14.00
N PRO A 157 10.30 -13.07 13.10
CA PRO A 157 9.66 -11.80 13.39
C PRO A 157 8.59 -11.99 14.47
N ASP A 158 8.34 -10.94 15.25
CA ASP A 158 7.25 -10.95 16.22
C ASP A 158 5.87 -10.92 15.51
N PRO A 159 4.74 -11.06 16.24
CA PRO A 159 3.42 -11.08 15.61
C PRO A 159 3.08 -9.83 14.79
N TYR A 160 3.53 -8.65 15.20
CA TYR A 160 3.24 -7.40 14.49
C TYR A 160 4.08 -7.32 13.21
N ASP A 161 5.38 -7.58 13.31
CA ASP A 161 6.30 -7.59 12.17
C ASP A 161 5.92 -8.66 11.15
N ALA A 162 5.51 -9.85 11.61
CA ALA A 162 5.01 -10.91 10.75
C ALA A 162 3.75 -10.47 9.99
N GLY A 163 2.83 -9.78 10.68
CA GLY A 163 1.65 -9.21 10.05
C GLY A 163 2.00 -8.15 9.01
N LEU A 164 2.99 -7.28 9.28
CA LEU A 164 3.48 -6.35 8.28
C LEU A 164 4.06 -7.06 7.07
N LEU A 165 4.93 -8.05 7.28
CA LEU A 165 5.59 -8.80 6.22
C LEU A 165 4.59 -9.63 5.39
N GLU A 166 3.54 -10.17 6.00
CA GLU A 166 2.44 -10.83 5.28
C GLU A 166 1.65 -9.80 4.46
N ALA A 167 1.27 -8.67 5.05
CA ALA A 167 0.53 -7.61 4.36
C ALA A 167 1.33 -6.99 3.19
N ALA A 168 2.66 -6.94 3.32
CA ALA A 168 3.59 -6.46 2.30
C ALA A 168 4.00 -7.54 1.28
N GLY A 169 3.53 -8.78 1.43
CA GLY A 169 3.76 -9.86 0.47
C GLY A 169 5.12 -10.55 0.57
N TYR A 170 5.83 -10.40 1.69
CA TYR A 170 7.09 -11.11 1.95
C TYR A 170 6.86 -12.46 2.64
N LEU A 171 5.83 -12.56 3.48
CA LEU A 171 5.34 -13.81 4.05
C LEU A 171 4.04 -14.25 3.38
N CYS A 172 3.96 -15.55 3.11
CA CYS A 172 2.85 -16.20 2.46
C CYS A 172 2.27 -17.25 3.40
N ARG A 173 0.94 -17.38 3.40
CA ARG A 173 0.28 -18.49 4.09
C ARG A 173 0.63 -19.81 3.41
N ALA A 174 1.08 -20.77 4.20
CA ALA A 174 1.33 -22.13 3.79
C ALA A 174 0.16 -23.03 4.21
N PRO A 175 -0.14 -24.10 3.45
CA PRO A 175 -1.01 -25.17 3.94
C PRO A 175 -0.54 -25.68 5.30
N SER A 176 -1.49 -26.19 6.11
CA SER A 176 -1.17 -26.70 7.45
C SER A 176 -0.07 -27.77 7.38
N GLY A 177 0.99 -27.57 8.16
CA GLY A 177 2.16 -28.46 8.19
C GLY A 177 3.24 -28.16 7.15
N GLU A 178 3.02 -27.19 6.26
CA GLU A 178 4.00 -26.72 5.25
C GLU A 178 4.59 -25.33 5.57
N GLY A 179 4.29 -24.80 6.77
CA GLY A 179 4.93 -23.59 7.28
C GLY A 179 6.44 -23.76 7.39
N GLN A 180 7.16 -22.64 7.31
CA GLN A 180 8.61 -22.67 7.47
C GLN A 180 8.98 -23.04 8.91
N ARG A 181 10.07 -23.79 9.07
CA ARG A 181 10.68 -23.97 10.39
C ARG A 181 11.45 -22.71 10.76
N TRP A 182 10.96 -22.01 11.78
CA TRP A 182 11.61 -20.85 12.36
C TRP A 182 12.60 -21.32 13.42
N GLU A 183 13.90 -21.17 13.13
CA GLU A 183 14.96 -21.80 13.92
C GLU A 183 15.27 -21.04 15.21
N TYR A 184 15.14 -19.72 15.20
CA TYR A 184 15.56 -18.85 16.28
C TYR A 184 14.46 -17.83 16.60
N GLY A 185 14.14 -17.65 17.88
CA GLY A 185 13.12 -16.72 18.35
C GLY A 185 12.23 -17.32 19.44
N GLU A 186 11.63 -16.45 20.24
CA GLU A 186 10.67 -16.86 21.26
C GLU A 186 9.26 -16.89 20.65
N ASN A 187 8.44 -17.87 21.06
CA ASN A 187 7.01 -17.95 20.71
C ASN A 187 6.71 -17.84 19.21
N THR A 188 7.14 -18.83 18.41
CA THR A 188 6.94 -18.83 16.94
C THR A 188 5.57 -19.38 16.50
N ALA A 189 4.61 -19.53 17.41
CA ALA A 189 3.33 -20.18 17.14
C ALA A 189 2.50 -19.41 16.09
N HIS A 190 2.57 -18.07 16.10
CA HIS A 190 1.91 -17.21 15.11
C HIS A 190 2.45 -17.39 13.69
N LEU A 191 3.64 -17.99 13.53
CA LEU A 191 4.28 -18.22 12.24
C LEU A 191 4.06 -19.63 11.70
N SER A 192 3.31 -20.48 12.43
CA SER A 192 3.16 -21.90 12.11
C SER A 192 2.53 -22.19 10.74
N GLU A 193 1.76 -21.24 10.22
CA GLU A 193 1.15 -21.29 8.89
C GLU A 193 1.79 -20.28 7.91
N LEU A 194 2.96 -19.71 8.24
CA LEU A 194 3.65 -18.73 7.41
C LEU A 194 4.97 -19.29 6.87
N LYS A 195 5.30 -18.90 5.64
CA LYS A 195 6.60 -19.12 5.00
C LYS A 195 7.02 -17.88 4.22
N TRP A 196 8.32 -17.73 3.99
CA TRP A 196 8.81 -16.74 3.04
C TRP A 196 8.26 -17.04 1.63
N CYS A 197 7.73 -16.03 0.93
CA CYS A 197 7.26 -16.18 -0.44
C CYS A 197 8.44 -16.50 -1.39
N GLU A 198 8.25 -17.46 -2.31
CA GLU A 198 9.27 -18.01 -3.23
C GLU A 198 9.74 -17.01 -4.28
N THR A 199 8.87 -16.07 -4.69
CA THR A 199 9.24 -14.86 -5.42
C THR A 199 9.16 -13.70 -4.44
N GLY A 200 10.33 -13.16 -4.06
CA GLY A 200 10.39 -11.90 -3.32
C GLY A 200 9.59 -10.85 -4.08
N ALA A 201 8.78 -10.07 -3.35
CA ALA A 201 7.83 -9.11 -3.89
C ALA A 201 8.40 -8.36 -5.11
N THR A 202 7.91 -8.71 -6.30
CA THR A 202 8.12 -7.90 -7.49
C THR A 202 7.24 -6.66 -7.33
N SER A 203 7.84 -5.58 -6.83
CA SER A 203 7.37 -4.21 -7.03
C SER A 203 7.91 -3.68 -8.36
#